data_AF-A0A1S3QQT7-F1
#
_entry.id   AF-A0A1S3QQT7-F1
#
_cell.length_a   1.000
_cell.length_b   1.000
_cell.length_c   1.000
_cell.angle_alpha   90.00
_cell.angle_beta   90.00
_cell.angle_gamma   90.00
#
_symmetry.space_group_name_H-M   'P 1'
#
loop_
_entity.id
_entity.type
_entity.pdbx_description
1 polymer ?
#
loop_
_entity_poly.entity_id
_entity_poly.type
_entity_poly.pdbx_seq_one_letter_code
_entity_poly.pdbx_strand_id
1 'polypeptide(L)'
;MLEESLLETLATAQGNILENKELIDSLNQTKSSSALIQDSLRESHRLQASLDQERDAYLPLAESASKMYFVLTDLSRINNMYRFSLASFLRLFQRALQSKK
;
A
#
# COMPACT_ATOMS: atom_id res chain seq x y z
N MET A 1 -4.28 -23.27 -7.65
CA MET A 1 -4.11 -23.50 -9.11
C MET A 1 -2.77 -24.13 -9.44
N LEU A 2 -1.63 -23.41 -9.49
CA LEU A 2 -0.33 -24.03 -9.86
C LEU A 2 0.22 -24.97 -8.77
N GLU A 3 0.14 -24.53 -7.50
CA GLU A 3 0.64 -25.28 -6.34
C GLU A 3 -0.18 -26.54 -6.05
N GLU A 4 -1.51 -26.48 -6.21
CA GLU A 4 -2.40 -27.65 -6.12
C GLU A 4 -2.13 -28.67 -7.23
N SER A 5 -1.92 -28.22 -8.48
CA SER A 5 -1.57 -29.10 -9.60
C SER A 5 -0.20 -29.76 -9.42
N LEU A 6 0.76 -29.05 -8.82
CA LEU A 6 2.07 -29.60 -8.47
C LEU A 6 1.95 -30.68 -7.40
N LEU A 7 1.17 -30.42 -6.34
CA LEU A 7 0.89 -31.36 -5.24
C LEU A 7 0.19 -32.63 -5.73
N GLU A 8 -0.80 -32.48 -6.62
CA GLU A 8 -1.53 -33.60 -7.20
C GLU A 8 -0.63 -34.49 -8.06
N THR A 9 0.23 -33.88 -8.88
CA THR A 9 1.20 -34.59 -9.74
C THR A 9 2.27 -35.31 -8.91
N LEU A 10 2.68 -34.73 -7.77
CA LEU A 10 3.62 -35.34 -6.83
C LEU A 10 3.00 -36.57 -6.12
N ALA A 11 1.71 -36.48 -5.77
CA ALA A 11 0.98 -37.55 -5.08
C ALA A 11 0.57 -38.71 -6.00
N THR A 12 0.39 -38.45 -7.30
CA THR A 12 -0.04 -39.45 -8.30
C THR A 12 1.11 -40.04 -9.12
N ALA A 13 2.34 -39.56 -8.97
CA ALA A 13 3.50 -40.09 -9.70
C ALA A 13 3.80 -41.55 -9.32
N GLN A 14 3.41 -42.49 -10.19
CA GLN A 14 3.81 -43.90 -10.12
C GLN A 14 4.83 -44.20 -11.23
N GLY A 15 6.08 -44.45 -10.82
CA GLY A 15 7.23 -44.64 -11.73
C GLY A 15 8.48 -43.88 -11.26
N ASN A 16 9.57 -43.93 -12.05
CA ASN A 16 10.80 -43.19 -11.75
C ASN A 16 10.55 -41.67 -11.86
N ILE A 17 10.40 -41.00 -10.73
CA ILE A 17 10.11 -39.57 -10.62
C ILE A 17 11.12 -38.67 -11.34
N LEU A 18 12.34 -39.17 -11.58
CA LEU A 18 13.41 -38.46 -12.28
C LEU A 18 13.26 -38.47 -13.81
N GLU A 19 12.42 -39.34 -14.36
CA GLU A 19 12.12 -39.40 -15.80
C GLU A 19 10.90 -38.54 -16.19
N ASN A 20 10.13 -38.08 -15.19
CA ASN A 20 8.98 -37.22 -15.41
C ASN A 20 9.44 -35.77 -15.68
N LYS A 21 9.73 -35.49 -16.94
CA LYS A 21 10.17 -34.16 -17.41
C LYS A 21 9.16 -33.05 -17.09
N GLU A 22 7.86 -33.32 -17.19
CA GLU A 22 6.81 -32.33 -16.88
C GLU A 22 6.83 -31.91 -15.40
N LEU A 23 7.09 -32.86 -14.49
CA LEU A 23 7.25 -32.58 -13.07
C LEU A 23 8.51 -31.74 -12.78
N ILE A 24 9.63 -32.07 -13.42
CA ILE A 24 10.88 -31.32 -13.29
C ILE A 24 10.71 -29.88 -13.80
N ASP A 25 10.04 -29.70 -14.95
CA ASP A 25 9.76 -28.39 -15.52
C ASP A 25 8.83 -27.57 -14.62
N SER A 26 7.78 -28.20 -14.06
CA SER A 26 6.86 -27.56 -13.12
C SER A 26 7.55 -27.13 -11.81
N LEU A 27 8.47 -27.95 -11.30
CA LEU A 27 9.29 -27.60 -10.13
C LEU A 27 10.24 -26.44 -10.42
N ASN A 28 10.90 -26.43 -11.57
CA ASN A 28 11.76 -25.33 -12.00
C ASN A 28 10.98 -24.02 -12.19
N GLN A 29 9.79 -24.11 -12.78
CA GLN A 29 8.90 -22.96 -12.94
C GLN A 29 8.40 -22.44 -11.59
N THR A 30 8.01 -23.33 -10.68
CA THR A 30 7.58 -22.97 -9.32
C THR A 30 8.72 -22.32 -8.54
N LYS A 31 9.95 -22.85 -8.64
CA LYS A 31 11.14 -22.27 -8.02
C LYS A 31 11.45 -20.88 -8.55
N SER A 32 11.40 -20.70 -9.87
CA SER A 32 11.61 -19.39 -10.52
C SER A 32 10.55 -18.37 -10.10
N SER A 33 9.28 -18.77 -10.12
CA SER A 33 8.15 -17.94 -9.67
C SER A 33 8.30 -17.53 -8.21
N SER A 34 8.66 -18.48 -7.33
CA SER A 34 8.86 -18.22 -5.91
C SER A 34 10.00 -17.22 -5.67
N ALA A 35 11.11 -17.34 -6.40
CA ALA A 35 12.22 -16.40 -6.32
C ALA A 35 11.80 -14.98 -6.77
N LEU A 36 11.05 -14.87 -7.86
CA LEU A 36 10.52 -13.59 -8.35
C LEU A 36 9.56 -12.95 -7.35
N ILE A 37 8.69 -13.74 -6.72
CA ILE A 37 7.77 -13.27 -5.66
C ILE A 37 8.57 -12.76 -4.47
N GLN A 38 9.59 -13.50 -4.03
CA GLN A 38 10.44 -13.11 -2.90
C GLN A 38 11.17 -11.80 -3.18
N ASP A 39 11.71 -11.62 -4.38
CA ASP A 39 12.36 -10.38 -4.80
C ASP A 39 11.38 -9.21 -4.86
N SER A 40 10.20 -9.43 -5.44
CA SER A 40 9.14 -8.41 -5.51
C SER A 40 8.67 -7.98 -4.13
N LEU A 41 8.54 -8.92 -3.19
CA LEU A 41 8.15 -8.65 -1.81
C LEU A 41 9.23 -7.82 -1.09
N ARG A 42 10.50 -8.15 -1.30
CA ARG A 42 11.65 -7.42 -0.74
C ARG A 42 11.67 -5.96 -1.21
N GLU A 43 11.50 -5.75 -2.52
CA GLU A 43 11.45 -4.40 -3.08
C GLU A 43 10.21 -3.63 -2.61
N SER A 44 9.06 -4.29 -2.51
CA SER A 44 7.83 -3.67 -1.97
C SER A 44 8.03 -3.19 -0.53
N HIS A 45 8.62 -4.02 0.34
CA HIS A 45 8.91 -3.60 1.72
C HIS A 45 9.88 -2.42 1.79
N ARG A 46 10.92 -2.43 0.95
CA ARG A 46 11.86 -1.32 0.88
C ARG A 46 11.19 -0.02 0.43
N LEU A 47 10.35 -0.09 -0.60
CA LEU A 47 9.61 1.05 -1.12
C LEU A 47 8.62 1.56 -0.08
N GLN A 48 7.88 0.67 0.58
CA GLN A 48 6.92 1.00 1.63
C GLN A 48 7.60 1.79 2.76
N ALA A 49 8.78 1.34 3.22
CA ALA A 49 9.52 2.05 4.25
C ALA A 49 9.92 3.48 3.83
N SER A 50 10.36 3.67 2.58
CA SER A 50 10.67 5.00 2.04
C SER A 50 9.41 5.87 1.93
N LEU A 51 8.30 5.31 1.44
CA LEU A 51 7.04 6.06 1.34
C LEU A 51 6.50 6.47 2.71
N ASP A 52 6.58 5.57 3.70
CA ASP A 52 6.16 5.85 5.06
C ASP A 52 7.01 6.95 5.69
N GLN A 53 8.33 6.91 5.52
CA GLN A 53 9.23 7.96 6.00
C GLN A 53 8.86 9.34 5.42
N GLU A 54 8.63 9.42 4.12
CA GLU A 54 8.28 10.68 3.45
C GLU A 54 6.89 11.17 3.86
N ARG A 55 5.93 10.26 4.05
CA ARG A 55 4.58 10.58 4.52
C ARG A 55 4.58 11.09 5.95
N ASP A 56 5.33 10.42 6.83
CA ASP A 56 5.32 10.67 8.27
C ASP A 56 5.85 12.07 8.59
N ALA A 57 6.72 12.63 7.74
CA ALA A 57 7.17 14.02 7.83
C ALA A 57 6.01 15.05 7.76
N TYR A 58 4.91 14.72 7.07
CA TYR A 58 3.74 15.61 6.91
C TYR A 58 2.55 15.23 7.78
N LEU A 59 2.56 14.04 8.39
CA LEU A 59 1.45 13.52 9.19
C LEU A 59 1.06 14.44 10.36
N PRO A 60 1.99 15.00 11.17
CA PRO A 60 1.63 15.92 12.25
C PRO A 60 0.94 17.21 11.78
N LEU A 61 1.34 17.71 10.60
CA LEU A 61 0.72 18.87 9.97
C LEU A 61 -0.71 18.53 9.54
N ALA A 62 -0.91 17.38 8.89
CA ALA A 62 -2.22 16.92 8.44
C ALA A 62 -3.20 16.72 9.61
N GLU A 63 -2.74 16.12 10.71
CA GLU A 63 -3.54 15.96 11.93
C GLU A 63 -3.99 17.31 12.51
N SER A 64 -3.05 18.26 12.60
CA SER A 64 -3.32 19.60 13.13
C SER A 64 -4.31 20.37 12.24
N ALA A 65 -4.13 20.30 10.92
CA ALA A 65 -5.03 20.92 9.96
C ALA A 65 -6.44 20.31 10.02
N SER A 66 -6.54 18.99 10.12
CA SER A 66 -7.81 18.26 10.28
C SER A 66 -8.56 18.72 11.53
N LYS A 67 -7.89 18.73 12.69
CA LYS A 67 -8.46 19.22 13.95
C LYS A 67 -8.99 20.66 13.81
N MET A 68 -8.20 21.54 13.19
CA MET A 68 -8.58 22.94 13.00
C MET A 68 -9.83 23.09 12.10
N TYR A 69 -9.94 22.29 11.03
CA TYR A 69 -11.12 22.31 10.17
C TYR A 69 -12.39 21.83 10.89
N PHE A 70 -12.29 20.79 11.74
CA PHE A 70 -13.42 20.33 12.52
C PHE A 70 -13.88 21.36 13.56
N VAL A 71 -12.94 22.00 14.26
CA VAL A 71 -13.25 23.12 15.17
C VAL A 71 -13.96 24.25 14.41
N LEU A 72 -13.47 24.60 13.22
CA LEU A 72 -14.08 25.63 12.36
C LEU A 72 -15.53 25.26 11.97
N THR A 73 -15.78 23.98 11.70
CA THR A 73 -17.11 23.47 11.34
C THR A 73 -18.07 23.54 12.52
N ASP A 74 -17.59 23.28 13.74
CA ASP A 74 -18.39 23.33 14.96
C ASP A 74 -18.82 24.74 15.36
N LEU A 75 -18.17 25.80 14.87
CA LEU A 75 -18.61 27.18 15.09
C LEU A 75 -20.03 27.44 14.59
N SER A 76 -20.48 26.70 13.58
CA SER A 76 -21.85 26.79 13.06
C SER A 76 -22.93 26.41 14.09
N ARG A 77 -22.55 25.67 15.15
CA ARG A 77 -23.44 25.31 16.27
C ARG A 77 -23.72 26.50 17.20
N ILE A 78 -22.81 27.47 17.26
CA ILE A 78 -22.96 28.69 18.06
C ILE A 78 -23.78 29.71 17.27
N ASN A 79 -23.45 29.90 15.99
CA ASN A 79 -24.19 30.79 15.09
C ASN A 79 -24.19 30.21 13.67
N ASN A 80 -25.38 30.11 13.07
CA ASN A 80 -25.57 29.58 11.73
C ASN A 80 -24.77 30.34 10.65
N MET A 81 -24.45 31.63 10.87
CA MET A 81 -23.62 32.41 9.95
C MET A 81 -22.15 31.96 9.91
N TYR A 82 -21.65 31.25 10.92
CA TYR A 82 -20.26 30.73 10.97
C TYR A 82 -20.12 29.40 10.24
N ARG A 83 -20.57 29.37 8.98
CA ARG A 83 -20.39 28.23 8.08
C ARG A 83 -19.28 28.51 7.09
N PHE A 84 -18.28 27.63 7.08
CA PHE A 84 -17.15 27.72 6.18
C PHE A 84 -17.11 26.47 5.30
N SER A 85 -16.77 26.64 4.02
CA SER A 85 -16.62 25.51 3.11
C SER A 85 -15.21 24.92 3.19
N LEU A 86 -15.12 23.61 2.96
CA LEU A 86 -13.85 22.90 2.82
C LEU A 86 -12.95 23.55 1.75
N ALA A 87 -13.54 23.98 0.64
CA ALA A 87 -12.82 24.66 -0.43
C ALA A 87 -12.12 25.95 0.04
N SER A 88 -12.77 26.75 0.90
CA SER A 88 -12.14 27.94 1.49
C SER A 88 -10.98 27.59 2.41
N PHE A 89 -11.15 26.55 3.24
CA PHE A 89 -10.08 26.06 4.12
C PHE A 89 -8.87 25.58 3.32
N LEU A 90 -9.08 24.75 2.30
CA LEU A 90 -8.00 24.24 1.44
C LEU A 90 -7.26 25.35 0.69
N ARG A 91 -7.98 26.37 0.20
CA ARG A 91 -7.34 27.55 -0.41
C ARG A 91 -6.42 28.29 0.57
N LEU A 92 -6.84 28.46 1.82
CA LEU A 92 -5.99 29.09 2.85
C LEU A 92 -4.80 28.22 3.22
N PHE A 93 -5.01 26.91 3.35
CA PHE A 93 -3.95 25.95 3.61
C PHE A 93 -2.87 25.98 2.50
N GLN A 94 -3.29 25.98 1.23
CA GLN A 94 -2.39 26.09 0.09
C GLN A 94 -1.61 27.41 0.09
N ARG A 95 -2.27 28.53 0.41
CA ARG A 95 -1.58 29.84 0.56
C ARG A 95 -0.55 29.81 1.68
N ALA A 96 -0.87 29.19 2.82
CA ALA A 96 0.07 29.07 3.94
C ALA A 96 1.32 28.28 3.54
N LEU A 97 1.17 27.17 2.81
CA LEU A 97 2.28 26.39 2.25
C LEU A 97 3.14 27.21 1.28
N GLN A 98 2.52 28.02 0.41
CA GLN A 98 3.22 28.88 -0.55
C GLN A 98 3.92 30.08 0.09
N SER A 99 3.42 30.56 1.24
CA SER A 99 3.96 31.73 1.94
C SER A 99 5.24 31.45 2.72
N LYS A 100 5.53 30.18 3.04
CA LYS A 100 6.80 29.78 3.64
C LYS A 100 7.89 29.72 2.55
N LYS A 101 8.67 30.79 2.47
CA LYS A 101 10.03 30.76 1.91
C LYS A 101 11.02 30.34 2.99
#